data_AF-A0A2S6UBM5-F1
#
_entry.id   AF-A0A2S6UBM5-F1
#
_cell.length_a   1.000
_cell.length_b   1.000
_cell.length_c   1.000
_cell.angle_alpha   90.00
_cell.angle_beta   90.00
_cell.angle_gamma   90.00
#
_symmetry.space_group_name_H-M   'P 1'
#
loop_
_entity.id
_entity.type
_entity.pdbx_description
1 polymer ?
#
loop_
_entity_poly.entity_id
_entity_poly.type
_entity_poly.pdbx_seq_one_letter_code
_entity_poly.pdbx_strand_id
1 'polypeptide(L)'
;MTAVSRDLAGNSARATEVEGHGVFSVFDGLMLAGVTPQLIATFCESEADEVDAWRKGDTQAPMGRVVFLTLVLSHMVDELVRTYDDWEPASKAWHLHMQACLEKGKKILENQEVLNQGAPAGAFRQGERFFGEWLERDSVKGWSREAASRVALGTDTTGLEIGD
;
A
#
# COMPACT_ATOMS: atom_id res chain seq x y z
N MET A 1 61.58 3.56 7.37
CA MET A 1 61.77 2.16 6.95
C MET A 1 60.45 1.44 7.11
N THR A 2 59.93 0.99 5.98
CA THR A 2 58.61 0.41 5.76
C THR A 2 58.59 -1.05 6.19
N ALA A 3 57.51 -1.49 6.83
CA ALA A 3 57.11 -2.90 6.80
C ALA A 3 55.60 -2.93 6.50
N VAL A 4 55.29 -3.21 5.23
CA VAL A 4 53.97 -3.55 4.74
C VAL A 4 53.84 -5.07 4.86
N SER A 5 52.82 -5.55 5.55
CA SER A 5 52.27 -6.89 5.35
C SER A 5 50.75 -6.80 5.23
N ARG A 6 50.28 -6.94 3.98
CA ARG A 6 48.97 -7.37 3.50
C ARG A 6 49.12 -8.87 3.16
N ASP A 7 48.16 -9.80 3.21
CA ASP A 7 46.69 -9.85 3.30
C ASP A 7 46.34 -11.15 4.12
N LEU A 8 45.12 -11.56 4.48
CA LEU A 8 43.87 -11.76 3.72
C LEU A 8 42.69 -11.95 4.70
N ALA A 9 41.51 -11.56 4.22
CA ALA A 9 40.19 -11.75 4.83
C ALA A 9 39.86 -10.80 6.00
N GLY A 10 39.85 -9.50 5.70
CA GLY A 10 38.98 -8.56 6.39
C GLY A 10 37.52 -8.87 6.07
N ASN A 11 36.79 -9.40 7.05
CA ASN A 11 35.34 -9.23 7.11
C ASN A 11 34.91 -9.33 8.57
N SER A 12 35.19 -8.27 9.34
CA SER A 12 34.46 -8.06 10.59
C SER A 12 33.03 -7.77 10.16
N ALA A 13 32.15 -8.76 10.33
CA ALA A 13 30.75 -8.68 9.96
C ALA A 13 30.12 -7.49 10.71
N ARG A 14 30.08 -6.36 10.03
CA ARG A 14 29.30 -5.20 10.41
C ARG A 14 27.86 -5.68 10.36
N ALA A 15 27.24 -5.82 11.53
CA ALA A 15 25.79 -5.92 11.64
C ALA A 15 25.23 -4.78 10.78
N THR A 16 24.62 -5.14 9.66
CA THR A 16 23.86 -4.20 8.86
C THR A 16 22.60 -3.92 9.66
N GLU A 17 22.70 -2.93 10.55
CA GLU A 17 21.56 -2.10 10.90
C GLU A 17 20.97 -1.61 9.58
N VAL A 18 19.93 -2.30 9.10
CA VAL A 18 19.00 -1.73 8.13
C VAL A 18 18.10 -0.79 8.92
N GLU A 19 18.68 0.26 9.50
CA GLU A 19 17.94 1.37 10.09
C GLU A 19 17.58 2.35 8.97
N GLY A 20 16.64 1.91 8.16
CA GLY A 20 15.66 2.79 7.55
C GLY A 20 14.33 2.14 7.86
N HIS A 21 13.51 2.76 8.72
CA HIS A 21 12.11 2.37 8.82
C HIS A 21 11.50 2.61 7.44
N GLY A 22 11.43 1.55 6.63
CA GLY A 22 11.03 1.66 5.24
C GLY A 22 9.60 2.16 5.17
N VAL A 23 9.40 3.34 4.59
CA VAL A 23 8.06 3.82 4.25
C VAL A 23 7.47 2.81 3.27
N PHE A 24 6.43 2.10 3.70
CA PHE A 24 5.76 1.13 2.85
C PHE A 24 4.92 1.86 1.82
N SER A 25 5.19 1.63 0.53
CA SER A 25 4.44 2.27 -0.55
C SER A 25 2.98 1.82 -0.61
N VAL A 26 2.61 0.74 0.10
CA VAL A 26 1.23 0.24 0.18
C VAL A 26 0.22 1.33 0.58
N PHE A 27 0.59 2.24 1.48
CA PHE A 27 -0.31 3.33 1.90
C PHE A 27 -0.61 4.29 0.75
N ASP A 28 0.41 4.66 -0.04
CA ASP A 28 0.24 5.50 -1.22
C ASP A 28 -0.60 4.80 -2.29
N GLY A 29 -0.40 3.49 -2.48
CA GLY A 29 -1.21 2.68 -3.38
C GLY A 29 -2.68 2.67 -2.99
N LEU A 30 -2.98 2.53 -1.69
CA LEU A 30 -4.34 2.56 -1.18
C LEU A 30 -5.00 3.93 -1.38
N MET A 31 -4.27 5.03 -1.17
CA MET A 31 -4.80 6.37 -1.42
C MET A 31 -5.11 6.61 -2.91
N LEU A 32 -4.23 6.15 -3.80
CA LEU A 32 -4.46 6.16 -5.26
C LEU A 32 -5.67 5.31 -5.65
N ALA A 33 -5.98 4.28 -4.86
CA ALA A 33 -7.16 3.44 -5.04
C ALA A 33 -8.42 3.99 -4.36
N GLY A 34 -8.40 5.24 -3.87
CA GLY A 34 -9.56 5.90 -3.28
C GLY A 34 -9.82 5.55 -1.81
N VAL A 35 -8.88 4.87 -1.16
CA VAL A 35 -8.98 4.50 0.25
C VAL A 35 -8.39 5.63 1.10
N THR A 36 -9.21 6.21 1.97
CA THR A 36 -8.80 7.31 2.85
C THR A 36 -8.00 6.79 4.05
N PRO A 37 -7.15 7.63 4.68
CA PRO A 37 -6.44 7.25 5.90
C PRO A 37 -7.36 6.70 7.01
N GLN A 38 -8.56 7.27 7.16
CA GLN A 38 -9.55 6.80 8.14
C GLN A 38 -10.08 5.40 7.82
N LEU A 39 -10.23 5.07 6.53
CA LEU A 39 -10.58 3.70 6.14
C LEU A 39 -9.42 2.74 6.40
N ILE A 40 -8.18 3.14 6.16
CA ILE A 40 -7.00 2.32 6.48
C ILE A 40 -6.95 2.02 7.99
N ALA A 41 -7.20 3.02 8.85
CA ALA A 41 -7.32 2.84 10.29
C ALA A 41 -8.45 1.87 10.66
N THR A 42 -9.61 2.00 10.02
CA THR A 42 -10.75 1.08 10.19
C THR A 42 -10.39 -0.36 9.80
N PHE A 43 -9.72 -0.54 8.66
CA PHE A 43 -9.30 -1.86 8.16
C PHE A 43 -8.28 -2.52 9.10
N CYS A 44 -7.37 -1.71 9.64
CA CYS A 44 -6.35 -2.14 10.57
C CYS A 44 -6.85 -2.28 12.01
N GLU A 45 -8.09 -1.93 12.32
CA GLU A 45 -8.58 -1.85 13.71
C GLU A 45 -7.58 -1.11 14.64
N SER A 46 -7.03 -0.01 14.10
CA SER A 46 -5.99 0.82 14.71
C SER A 46 -6.47 2.27 14.78
N GLU A 47 -5.81 3.07 15.61
CA GLU A 47 -6.06 4.51 15.67
C GLU A 47 -5.48 5.21 14.43
N ALA A 48 -6.12 6.31 14.00
CA ALA A 48 -5.69 7.05 12.81
C ALA A 48 -4.26 7.61 12.95
N ASP A 49 -3.89 8.08 14.14
CA ASP A 49 -2.55 8.61 14.42
C ASP A 49 -1.47 7.52 14.35
N GLU A 50 -1.81 6.28 14.73
CA GLU A 50 -0.90 5.14 14.64
C GLU A 50 -0.61 4.79 13.17
N VAL A 51 -1.67 4.74 12.35
CA VAL A 51 -1.54 4.50 10.90
C VAL A 51 -0.77 5.62 10.20
N ASP A 52 -0.98 6.88 10.61
CA ASP A 52 -0.26 8.01 10.03
C ASP A 52 1.24 7.97 10.38
N ALA A 53 1.58 7.55 11.61
CA ALA A 53 2.97 7.33 12.02
C ALA A 53 3.64 6.21 11.19
N TRP A 54 2.93 5.10 10.91
CA TRP A 54 3.40 4.05 10.00
C TRP A 54 3.67 4.57 8.60
N ARG A 55 2.73 5.36 8.06
CA ARG A 55 2.81 5.93 6.72
C ARG A 55 3.97 6.90 6.57
N LYS A 56 4.25 7.71 7.59
CA LYS A 56 5.37 8.65 7.61
C LYS A 56 6.72 7.97 7.85
N GLY A 57 6.72 6.71 8.28
CA GLY A 57 7.91 6.00 8.71
C GLY A 57 8.39 6.40 10.11
N ASP A 58 7.58 7.14 10.87
CA ASP A 58 7.88 7.54 12.24
C ASP A 58 7.91 6.31 13.17
N THR A 59 7.07 5.31 12.88
CA THR A 59 7.04 4.01 13.55
C THR A 59 6.94 2.89 12.52
N GLN A 60 7.51 1.73 12.84
CA GLN A 60 7.45 0.58 11.95
C GLN A 60 6.06 -0.07 11.98
N ALA A 61 5.42 -0.18 10.81
CA ALA A 61 4.17 -0.92 10.66
C ALA A 61 4.36 -2.42 10.98
N PRO A 62 3.44 -3.06 11.71
CA PRO A 62 3.49 -4.51 11.92
C PRO A 62 3.42 -5.25 10.58
N MET A 63 4.35 -6.18 10.33
CA MET A 63 4.42 -6.84 9.01
C MET A 63 3.14 -7.60 8.62
N GLY A 64 2.40 -8.18 9.58
CA GLY A 64 1.10 -8.79 9.29
C GLY A 64 0.07 -7.78 8.77
N ARG A 65 0.11 -6.53 9.25
CA ARG A 65 -0.72 -5.43 8.72
C ARG A 65 -0.25 -4.98 7.34
N VAL A 66 1.06 -4.92 7.08
CA VAL A 66 1.59 -4.58 5.76
C VAL A 66 1.16 -5.61 4.70
N VAL A 67 1.30 -6.91 5.00
CA VAL A 67 0.85 -7.98 4.10
C VAL A 67 -0.66 -7.90 3.88
N PHE A 68 -1.43 -7.73 4.96
CA PHE A 68 -2.88 -7.50 4.87
C PHE A 68 -3.25 -6.33 3.95
N LEU A 69 -2.66 -5.15 4.16
CA LEU A 69 -2.93 -3.96 3.35
C LEU A 69 -2.50 -4.13 1.89
N THR A 70 -1.49 -4.98 1.62
CA THR A 70 -1.08 -5.32 0.26
C THR A 70 -2.15 -6.16 -0.45
N LEU A 71 -2.76 -7.12 0.25
CA LEU A 71 -3.89 -7.90 -0.27
C LEU A 71 -5.13 -7.02 -0.50
N VAL A 72 -5.40 -6.08 0.41
CA VAL A 72 -6.45 -5.07 0.21
C VAL A 72 -6.15 -4.23 -1.03
N LEU A 73 -4.92 -3.75 -1.22
CA LEU A 73 -4.54 -2.99 -2.41
C LEU A 73 -4.77 -3.79 -3.70
N SER A 74 -4.37 -5.08 -3.72
CA SER A 74 -4.65 -5.97 -4.85
C SER A 74 -6.15 -6.03 -5.17
N HIS A 75 -6.99 -6.23 -4.14
CA HIS A 75 -8.44 -6.25 -4.31
C HIS A 75 -9.01 -4.91 -4.81
N MET A 76 -8.48 -3.79 -4.32
CA MET A 76 -8.90 -2.45 -4.75
C MET A 76 -8.51 -2.17 -6.20
N VAL A 77 -7.33 -2.63 -6.64
CA VAL A 77 -6.90 -2.53 -8.05
C VAL A 77 -7.85 -3.32 -8.95
N ASP A 78 -8.28 -4.52 -8.55
CA ASP A 78 -9.27 -5.30 -9.30
C ASP A 78 -10.60 -4.56 -9.41
N GLU A 79 -11.06 -3.91 -8.34
CA GLU A 79 -12.31 -3.14 -8.36
C GLU A 79 -12.22 -1.87 -9.23
N LEU A 80 -11.06 -1.21 -9.25
CA LEU A 80 -10.80 -0.11 -10.18
C LEU A 80 -10.81 -0.57 -11.64
N VAL A 81 -10.28 -1.77 -11.94
CA VAL A 81 -10.34 -2.34 -13.29
C VAL A 81 -11.79 -2.59 -13.68
N ARG A 82 -12.60 -3.21 -12.81
CA ARG A 82 -14.03 -3.39 -13.07
C ARG A 82 -14.75 -2.07 -13.31
N THR A 83 -14.48 -1.07 -12.47
CA THR A 83 -15.05 0.27 -12.60
C THR A 83 -14.63 0.93 -13.92
N TYR A 84 -13.38 0.74 -14.35
CA TYR A 84 -12.89 1.24 -15.62
C TYR A 84 -13.59 0.57 -16.82
N ASP A 85 -13.76 -0.76 -16.77
CA ASP A 85 -14.35 -1.55 -17.84
C ASP A 85 -15.87 -1.32 -17.99
N ASP A 86 -16.58 -1.08 -16.88
CA ASP A 86 -18.05 -0.97 -16.86
C ASP A 86 -18.58 0.46 -17.14
N TRP A 87 -17.72 1.47 -17.22
CA TRP A 87 -18.17 2.87 -17.22
C TRP A 87 -18.33 3.47 -18.63
N GLU A 88 -19.56 3.55 -19.12
CA GLU A 88 -19.89 4.26 -20.38
C GLU A 88 -21.18 5.08 -20.28
N PRO A 89 -21.22 6.31 -20.88
CA PRO A 89 -20.13 7.04 -21.53
C PRO A 89 -19.35 7.96 -20.56
N ALA A 90 -18.02 8.01 -20.69
CA ALA A 90 -17.12 8.90 -19.92
C ALA A 90 -16.27 9.85 -20.79
N SER A 91 -15.79 10.95 -20.19
CA SER A 91 -14.93 11.93 -20.86
C SER A 91 -13.50 11.39 -21.08
N LYS A 92 -12.74 11.98 -22.01
CA LYS A 92 -11.32 11.63 -22.19
C LYS A 92 -10.48 11.92 -20.94
N ALA A 93 -10.79 13.01 -20.22
CA ALA A 93 -10.10 13.38 -18.99
C ALA A 93 -10.30 12.31 -17.90
N TRP A 94 -11.53 11.78 -17.80
CA TRP A 94 -11.85 10.67 -16.90
C TRP A 94 -11.02 9.42 -17.20
N HIS A 95 -10.94 9.00 -18.47
CA HIS A 95 -10.15 7.81 -18.86
C HIS A 95 -8.67 7.97 -18.53
N LEU A 96 -8.09 9.16 -18.82
CA LEU A 96 -6.70 9.46 -18.48
C LEU A 96 -6.45 9.43 -16.97
N HIS A 97 -7.38 9.98 -16.18
CA HIS A 97 -7.30 9.93 -14.72
C HIS A 97 -7.32 8.48 -14.20
N MET A 98 -8.32 7.70 -14.60
CA MET A 98 -8.46 6.30 -14.17
C MET A 98 -7.26 5.45 -14.58
N GLN A 99 -6.79 5.60 -15.82
CA GLN A 99 -5.61 4.89 -16.30
C GLN A 99 -4.36 5.25 -15.49
N ALA A 100 -4.15 6.54 -15.18
CA ALA A 100 -3.02 6.97 -14.37
C ALA A 100 -3.07 6.38 -12.94
N CYS A 101 -4.25 6.33 -12.32
CA CYS A 101 -4.43 5.71 -11.00
C CYS A 101 -4.17 4.20 -11.04
N LEU A 102 -4.70 3.50 -12.05
CA LEU A 102 -4.48 2.06 -12.26
C LEU A 102 -3.01 1.72 -12.48
N GLU A 103 -2.32 2.44 -13.37
CA GLU A 103 -0.90 2.19 -13.68
C GLU A 103 -0.01 2.42 -12.45
N LYS A 104 -0.24 3.51 -11.70
CA LYS A 104 0.52 3.79 -10.49
C LYS A 104 0.20 2.78 -9.37
N GLY A 105 -1.07 2.44 -9.17
CA GLY A 105 -1.51 1.46 -8.17
C GLY A 105 -0.91 0.08 -8.42
N LYS A 106 -0.96 -0.42 -9.67
CA LYS A 106 -0.33 -1.69 -10.08
C LYS A 106 1.18 -1.69 -9.83
N LYS A 107 1.87 -0.62 -10.22
CA LYS A 107 3.32 -0.50 -9.98
C LYS A 107 3.68 -0.52 -8.50
N ILE A 108 2.88 0.15 -7.65
CA ILE A 108 3.09 0.12 -6.20
C ILE A 108 2.85 -1.27 -5.65
N LEU A 109 1.79 -1.95 -6.09
CA LEU A 109 1.47 -3.31 -5.67
C LEU A 109 2.62 -4.28 -6.01
N GLU A 110 3.10 -4.27 -7.25
CA GLU A 110 4.24 -5.11 -7.68
C GLU A 110 5.49 -4.88 -6.81
N ASN A 111 5.83 -3.61 -6.54
CA ASN A 111 6.97 -3.29 -5.68
C ASN A 111 6.76 -3.77 -4.24
N GLN A 112 5.55 -3.60 -3.70
CA GLN A 112 5.23 -4.00 -2.34
C GLN A 112 5.21 -5.52 -2.18
N GLU A 113 4.75 -6.26 -3.18
CA GLU A 113 4.82 -7.72 -3.21
C GLU A 113 6.27 -8.22 -3.16
N VAL A 114 7.18 -7.58 -3.90
CA VAL A 114 8.62 -7.86 -3.83
C VAL A 114 9.16 -7.59 -2.43
N LEU A 115 8.81 -6.46 -1.81
CA LEU A 115 9.22 -6.14 -0.43
C LEU A 115 8.68 -7.18 0.58
N ASN A 116 7.45 -7.65 0.37
CA ASN A 116 6.82 -8.63 1.25
C ASN A 116 7.48 -10.02 1.16
N GLN A 117 8.24 -10.35 0.11
CA GLN A 117 8.99 -11.62 0.02
C GLN A 117 9.97 -11.80 1.19
N GLY A 118 10.45 -10.70 1.80
CA GLY A 118 11.29 -10.74 2.99
C GLY A 118 10.52 -10.93 4.31
N ALA A 119 9.19 -10.95 4.29
CA ALA A 119 8.39 -11.02 5.51
C ALA A 119 8.41 -12.44 6.13
N PRO A 120 8.41 -12.56 7.48
CA PRO A 120 8.31 -13.85 8.13
C PRO A 120 7.01 -14.59 7.77
N ALA A 121 7.03 -15.92 7.67
CA ALA A 121 5.84 -16.72 7.38
C ALA A 121 4.67 -16.49 8.37
N GLY A 122 4.97 -16.08 9.61
CA GLY A 122 3.95 -15.67 10.58
C GLY A 122 3.17 -14.42 10.17
N ALA A 123 3.83 -13.46 9.51
CA ALA A 123 3.21 -12.24 9.01
C ALA A 123 2.24 -12.53 7.85
N PHE A 124 2.61 -13.43 6.93
CA PHE A 124 1.72 -13.86 5.85
C PHE A 124 0.44 -14.49 6.36
N ARG A 125 0.53 -15.50 7.24
CA ARG A 125 -0.66 -16.13 7.84
C ARG A 125 -1.55 -15.15 8.59
N GLN A 126 -0.93 -14.19 9.28
CA GLN A 126 -1.68 -13.14 9.98
C GLN A 126 -2.38 -12.20 8.99
N GLY A 127 -1.68 -11.78 7.94
CA GLY A 127 -2.20 -10.88 6.91
C GLY A 127 -3.35 -11.50 6.11
N GLU A 128 -3.20 -12.77 5.70
CA GLU A 128 -4.25 -13.55 5.02
C GLU A 128 -5.50 -13.69 5.88
N ARG A 129 -5.33 -13.94 7.20
CA ARG A 129 -6.46 -14.01 8.13
C ARG A 129 -7.20 -12.67 8.21
N PHE A 130 -6.48 -11.57 8.40
CA PHE A 130 -7.10 -10.24 8.42
C PHE A 130 -7.80 -9.93 7.11
N PHE A 131 -7.22 -10.33 5.98
CA PHE A 131 -7.81 -10.13 4.67
C PHE A 131 -9.12 -10.92 4.49
N GLY A 132 -9.17 -12.17 4.93
CA GLY A 132 -10.40 -12.97 4.92
C GLY A 132 -11.54 -12.31 5.72
N GLU A 133 -11.25 -11.88 6.94
CA GLU A 133 -12.21 -11.16 7.80
C GLU A 133 -12.65 -9.81 7.17
N TRP A 134 -11.71 -9.12 6.52
CA TRP A 134 -12.01 -7.87 5.83
C TRP A 134 -12.90 -8.09 4.60
N LEU A 135 -12.68 -9.14 3.79
CA LEU A 135 -13.53 -9.45 2.63
C LEU A 135 -14.99 -9.69 3.02
N GLU A 136 -15.23 -10.39 4.14
CA GLU A 136 -16.58 -10.58 4.66
C GLU A 136 -17.25 -9.24 5.00
N ARG A 137 -16.52 -8.32 5.64
CA ARG A 137 -17.01 -6.98 5.97
C ARG A 137 -17.21 -6.13 4.71
N ASP A 138 -16.28 -6.15 3.77
CA ASP A 138 -16.36 -5.41 2.51
C ASP A 138 -17.57 -5.85 1.68
N SER A 139 -17.89 -7.14 1.66
CA SER A 139 -19.08 -7.65 0.95
C SER A 139 -20.40 -7.03 1.44
N VAL A 140 -20.45 -6.60 2.71
CA VAL A 140 -21.61 -5.96 3.33
C VAL A 140 -21.52 -4.44 3.26
N LYS A 141 -20.32 -3.88 3.46
CA LYS A 141 -20.09 -2.43 3.56
C LYS A 141 -19.87 -1.75 2.20
N GLY A 142 -19.35 -2.48 1.22
CA GLY A 142 -19.04 -1.99 -0.12
C GLY A 142 -17.88 -0.99 -0.15
N TRP A 143 -16.88 -1.13 0.71
CA TRP A 143 -15.76 -0.18 0.79
C TRP A 143 -14.94 -0.15 -0.50
N SER A 144 -14.72 -1.29 -1.12
CA SER A 144 -14.01 -1.40 -2.41
C SER A 144 -14.70 -0.59 -3.51
N ARG A 145 -16.01 -0.82 -3.69
CA ARG A 145 -16.85 -0.08 -4.64
C ARG A 145 -16.89 1.41 -4.35
N GLU A 146 -17.03 1.77 -3.08
CA GLU A 146 -17.06 3.17 -2.66
C GLU A 146 -15.72 3.86 -2.96
N ALA A 147 -14.59 3.21 -2.63
CA ALA A 147 -13.25 3.71 -2.91
C ALA A 147 -13.03 3.89 -4.42
N ALA A 148 -13.37 2.89 -5.23
CA ALA A 148 -13.28 2.98 -6.69
C ALA A 148 -14.16 4.11 -7.25
N SER A 149 -15.36 4.30 -6.70
CA SER A 149 -16.25 5.41 -7.07
C SER A 149 -15.64 6.77 -6.76
N ARG A 150 -14.92 6.94 -5.64
CA ARG A 150 -14.22 8.21 -5.33
C ARG A 150 -13.17 8.53 -6.39
N VAL A 151 -12.39 7.54 -6.81
CA VAL A 151 -11.40 7.71 -7.90
C VAL A 151 -12.12 8.08 -9.20
N ALA A 152 -13.16 7.33 -9.58
CA ALA A 152 -13.92 7.60 -10.80
C ALA A 152 -14.55 9.00 -10.83
N LEU A 153 -14.96 9.53 -9.67
CA LEU A 153 -15.53 10.87 -9.56
C LEU A 153 -14.45 11.97 -9.45
N GLY A 154 -13.16 11.62 -9.44
CA GLY A 154 -12.06 12.55 -9.20
C GLY A 154 -12.16 13.21 -7.82
N THR A 155 -12.82 12.57 -6.86
CA THR A 155 -12.95 13.10 -5.51
C THR A 155 -11.58 12.97 -4.87
N ASP A 156 -10.95 14.11 -4.58
CA ASP A 156 -9.62 14.09 -4.02
C ASP A 156 -9.63 13.42 -2.65
N THR A 157 -8.88 12.32 -2.54
CA THR A 157 -8.71 11.55 -1.31
C THR A 157 -7.62 12.11 -0.42
N THR A 158 -6.94 13.18 -0.86
CA THR A 158 -5.85 13.84 -0.16
C THR A 158 -6.24 15.12 0.59
N GLY A 159 -7.47 15.63 0.42
CA GLY A 159 -7.94 16.90 1.00
C GLY A 159 -7.43 18.17 0.30
N LEU A 160 -6.81 18.03 -0.87
CA LEU A 160 -6.43 19.07 -1.82
C LEU A 160 -7.48 19.17 -2.93
N GLU A 161 -8.39 20.14 -2.79
CA GLU A 161 -9.28 20.57 -3.85
C GLU A 161 -8.50 20.81 -5.17
N ILE A 162 -8.78 20.01 -6.19
CA ILE A 162 -8.40 20.37 -7.56
C ILE A 162 -9.42 21.41 -8.01
N GLY A 163 -9.11 22.68 -7.77
CA GLY A 163 -9.87 23.81 -8.28
C GLY A 163 -9.86 23.85 -9.81
N ASP A 164 -11.00 24.30 -10.34
CA ASP A 164 -11.39 24.43 -11.75
C ASP A 164 -10.31 24.88 -12.75
#